data_AF-A0A843F443-F1
#
_entry.id   AF-A0A843F443-F1
#
_cell.length_a   1.000
_cell.length_b   1.000
_cell.length_c   1.000
_cell.angle_alpha   90.00
_cell.angle_beta   90.00
_cell.angle_gamma   90.00
#
_symmetry.space_group_name_H-M   'P 1'
#
loop_
_entity.id
_entity.type
_entity.pdbx_description
1 polymer ?
#
loop_
_entity_poly.entity_id
_entity_poly.type
_entity_poly.pdbx_seq_one_letter_code
_entity_poly.pdbx_strand_id
1 'polypeptide(L)'
;NPEEKLNTALELLGTEVKASEIFNEGEFVDAIATTKGKGFQGVVKRWGIRIQYGKAVRAGKGRHVGSIGPWTPRRTMWTVAQAGQMGYHKRTEFNKRILKIASADEVDEINPDGGFVKYGLVKNDYVLVKGSLPGPSKRLVILRQPIRPNNKAEDIPQINYISTKSKQGV
;
A
#
# COMPACT_ATOMS: atom_id res chain seq x y z
N ASN A 1 18.50 -27.44 -2.60
CA ASN A 1 19.53 -27.94 -1.67
C ASN A 1 20.18 -26.77 -0.92
N PRO A 2 20.54 -26.83 0.38
CA PRO A 2 21.29 -25.74 1.04
C PRO A 2 22.60 -25.36 0.36
N GLU A 3 23.34 -26.33 -0.19
CA GLU A 3 24.58 -26.09 -0.93
C GLU A 3 24.36 -25.28 -2.21
N GLU A 4 23.32 -25.61 -2.98
CA GLU A 4 22.92 -24.84 -4.18
C GLU A 4 22.62 -23.39 -3.82
N LYS A 5 21.86 -23.16 -2.74
CA LYS A 5 21.53 -21.80 -2.29
C LYS A 5 22.76 -21.00 -1.89
N LEU A 6 23.76 -21.65 -1.29
CA LEU A 6 25.02 -21.02 -0.93
C LEU A 6 25.81 -20.62 -2.18
N ASN A 7 25.90 -21.50 -3.17
CA ASN A 7 26.59 -21.22 -4.42
C ASN A 7 25.92 -20.05 -5.17
N THR A 8 24.59 -20.05 -5.29
CA THR A 8 23.86 -18.92 -5.88
C THR A 8 24.09 -17.61 -5.12
N ALA A 9 24.13 -17.66 -3.79
CA ALA A 9 24.40 -16.48 -2.98
C ALA A 9 25.83 -15.94 -3.17
N LEU A 10 26.81 -16.82 -3.36
CA LEU A 10 28.20 -16.45 -3.65
C LEU A 10 28.35 -15.81 -5.04
N GLU A 11 27.63 -16.32 -6.04
CA GLU A 11 27.62 -15.75 -7.41
C GLU A 11 26.97 -14.37 -7.48
N LEU A 12 25.92 -14.14 -6.71
CA LEU A 12 25.22 -12.84 -6.63
C LEU A 12 25.95 -11.82 -5.75
N LEU A 13 26.99 -12.23 -5.02
CA LEU A 13 27.68 -11.35 -4.11
C LEU A 13 28.53 -10.32 -4.87
N GLY A 14 28.19 -9.04 -4.74
CA GLY A 14 28.90 -7.94 -5.38
C GLY A 14 28.36 -7.56 -6.77
N THR A 15 27.32 -8.25 -7.26
CA THR A 15 26.58 -7.86 -8.47
C THR A 15 25.31 -7.08 -8.11
N GLU A 16 24.83 -6.25 -9.04
CA GLU A 16 23.54 -5.57 -8.91
C GLU A 16 22.42 -6.51 -9.34
N VAL A 17 21.39 -6.66 -8.51
CA VAL A 17 20.23 -7.51 -8.81
C VAL A 17 19.07 -6.62 -9.27
N LYS A 18 18.61 -6.86 -10.51
CA LYS A 18 17.50 -6.09 -11.10
C LYS A 18 16.15 -6.74 -10.81
N ALA A 19 15.10 -5.92 -10.81
CA ALA A 19 13.74 -6.41 -10.58
C ALA A 19 13.27 -7.40 -11.66
N SER A 20 13.73 -7.23 -12.90
CA SER A 20 13.43 -8.09 -14.05
C SER A 20 13.99 -9.51 -13.93
N GLU A 21 15.00 -9.73 -13.08
CA GLU A 21 15.61 -11.06 -12.87
C GLU A 21 14.83 -11.88 -11.84
N ILE A 22 14.06 -11.21 -10.97
CA ILE A 22 13.35 -11.84 -9.84
C ILE A 22 11.87 -12.09 -10.17
N PHE A 23 11.22 -11.13 -10.83
CA PHE A 23 9.78 -11.15 -11.05
C PHE A 23 9.44 -11.22 -12.53
N ASN A 24 8.33 -11.88 -12.84
CA ASN A 24 7.80 -11.93 -14.20
C ASN A 24 6.61 -10.98 -14.38
N GLU A 25 6.40 -10.50 -15.61
CA GLU A 25 5.20 -9.74 -15.94
C GLU A 25 3.95 -10.63 -15.84
N GLY A 26 2.88 -10.11 -15.26
CA GLY A 26 1.65 -10.86 -15.02
C GLY A 26 1.61 -11.63 -13.70
N GLU A 27 2.75 -11.84 -13.03
CA GLU A 27 2.87 -12.51 -11.73
C GLU A 27 2.14 -11.73 -10.62
N PHE A 28 1.66 -12.46 -9.60
CA PHE A 28 1.12 -11.86 -8.38
C PHE A 28 2.22 -11.68 -7.34
N VAL A 29 2.25 -10.53 -6.66
CA VAL A 29 3.19 -10.23 -5.57
C VAL A 29 2.45 -9.72 -4.33
N ASP A 30 3.06 -9.88 -3.17
CA ASP A 30 2.61 -9.21 -1.95
C ASP A 30 3.41 -7.93 -1.73
N ALA A 31 2.71 -6.84 -1.41
CA ALA A 31 3.33 -5.55 -1.11
C ALA A 31 3.31 -5.28 0.39
N ILE A 32 4.48 -5.05 0.98
CA ILE A 32 4.65 -4.71 2.39
C ILE A 32 5.11 -3.25 2.48
N ALA A 33 4.33 -2.40 3.16
CA ALA A 33 4.74 -1.02 3.40
C ALA A 33 4.09 -0.43 4.66
N THR A 34 4.53 0.78 5.00
CA THR A 34 3.97 1.57 6.11
C THR A 34 2.94 2.56 5.59
N THR A 35 1.70 2.39 6.03
CA THR A 35 0.56 3.24 5.68
C THR A 35 0.78 4.74 5.96
N LYS A 36 0.02 5.59 5.27
CA LYS A 36 0.03 7.05 5.49
C LYS A 36 -0.35 7.36 6.94
N GLY A 37 0.46 8.19 7.60
CA GLY A 37 0.19 8.66 8.97
C GLY A 37 -0.95 9.67 8.98
N LYS A 38 -1.84 9.57 9.99
CA LYS A 38 -2.94 10.53 10.22
C LYS A 38 -2.92 11.13 11.64
N GLY A 39 -1.92 10.81 12.46
CA GLY A 39 -1.77 11.30 13.83
C GLY A 39 -2.85 10.79 14.79
N PHE A 40 -3.11 11.57 15.85
CA PHE A 40 -4.21 11.31 16.78
C PHE A 40 -5.56 11.54 16.09
N GLN A 41 -6.44 10.55 16.11
CA GLN A 41 -7.76 10.64 15.52
C GLN A 41 -8.85 10.22 16.52
N GLY A 42 -9.98 10.93 16.43
CA GLY A 42 -11.17 10.62 17.20
C GLY A 42 -11.83 9.31 16.78
N VAL A 43 -12.75 8.83 17.63
CA VAL A 43 -13.37 7.50 17.51
C VAL A 43 -14.09 7.31 16.17
N VAL A 44 -14.79 8.34 15.68
CA VAL A 44 -15.53 8.30 14.40
C VAL A 44 -14.61 7.96 13.22
N LYS A 45 -13.47 8.65 13.09
CA LYS A 45 -12.57 8.44 11.93
C LYS A 45 -11.71 7.19 12.08
N ARG A 46 -11.34 6.84 13.31
CA ARG A 46 -10.48 5.70 13.60
C ARG A 46 -11.21 4.37 13.48
N TRP A 47 -12.46 4.29 13.96
CA TRP A 47 -13.25 3.06 14.07
C TRP A 47 -14.52 3.05 13.22
N GLY A 48 -14.90 4.16 12.58
CA GLY A 48 -16.08 4.22 11.73
C GLY A 48 -17.41 4.23 12.49
N ILE A 49 -17.43 4.66 13.76
CA ILE A 49 -18.67 4.74 14.53
C ILE A 49 -19.63 5.80 13.96
N ARG A 50 -20.94 5.56 14.08
CA ARG A 50 -21.97 6.50 13.64
C ARG A 50 -21.97 7.77 14.49
N ILE A 51 -22.13 8.93 13.85
CA ILE A 51 -22.32 10.21 14.53
C ILE A 51 -23.67 10.19 15.26
N GLN A 52 -23.72 10.74 16.48
CA GLN A 52 -24.95 10.76 17.28
C GLN A 52 -26.01 11.72 16.69
N TYR A 53 -27.25 11.57 17.16
CA TYR A 53 -28.38 12.37 16.70
C TYR A 53 -28.19 13.88 16.95
N GLY A 54 -28.90 14.73 16.18
CA GLY A 54 -28.70 16.18 16.19
C GLY A 54 -28.82 16.85 17.57
N LYS A 55 -29.65 16.33 18.48
CA LYS A 55 -29.71 16.82 19.87
C LYS A 55 -28.38 16.63 20.61
N ALA A 56 -27.74 15.47 20.45
CA ALA A 56 -26.44 15.20 21.06
C ALA A 56 -25.31 16.00 20.40
N VAL A 57 -25.41 16.26 19.08
CA VAL A 57 -24.49 17.18 18.38
C VAL A 57 -24.58 18.59 18.99
N ARG A 58 -25.79 19.12 19.19
CA ARG A 58 -26.01 20.42 19.85
C ARG A 58 -25.52 20.44 21.29
N ALA A 59 -25.56 19.30 21.98
CA ALA A 59 -24.99 19.11 23.32
C ALA A 59 -23.47 18.85 23.33
N GLY A 60 -22.77 19.01 22.20
CA GLY A 60 -21.31 18.81 22.09
C GLY A 60 -20.86 17.35 22.06
N LYS A 61 -21.77 16.38 22.14
CA LYS A 61 -21.47 14.94 22.21
C LYS A 61 -21.55 14.20 20.86
N GLY A 62 -21.75 14.93 19.76
CA GLY A 62 -22.01 14.35 18.43
C GLY A 62 -21.02 13.28 17.94
N ARG A 63 -19.72 13.46 18.21
CA ARG A 63 -18.64 12.57 17.73
C ARG A 63 -18.04 11.66 18.81
N HIS A 64 -18.79 11.44 19.89
CA HIS A 64 -18.38 10.58 21.01
C HIS A 64 -19.07 9.21 20.92
N VAL A 65 -18.47 8.24 21.60
CA VAL A 65 -19.14 6.96 21.88
C VAL A 65 -20.30 7.19 22.85
N GLY A 66 -21.40 6.44 22.70
CA GLY A 66 -22.58 6.57 23.56
C GLY A 66 -22.33 6.04 24.98
N SER A 67 -22.03 4.74 25.09
CA SER A 67 -21.66 4.08 26.35
C SER A 67 -20.33 3.33 26.17
N ILE A 68 -19.51 3.33 27.22
CA ILE A 68 -18.19 2.67 27.26
C ILE A 68 -18.30 1.22 27.79
N GLY A 69 -19.40 0.86 28.47
CA GLY A 69 -19.62 -0.50 28.96
C GLY A 69 -20.78 -0.62 29.95
N PRO A 70 -21.14 -1.85 30.35
CA PRO A 70 -22.12 -2.13 31.39
C PRO A 70 -21.55 -1.92 32.80
N TRP A 71 -22.39 -2.04 33.84
CA TRP A 71 -21.98 -1.91 35.25
C TRP A 71 -20.97 -3.00 35.68
N THR A 72 -21.24 -4.25 35.29
CA THR A 72 -20.38 -5.41 35.57
C THR A 72 -19.93 -5.98 34.22
N PRO A 73 -18.62 -6.07 33.93
CA PRO A 73 -17.47 -5.82 34.80
C PRO A 73 -17.18 -4.33 35.03
N ARG A 74 -16.68 -3.97 36.23
CA ARG A 74 -16.32 -2.59 36.62
C ARG A 74 -15.00 -2.12 35.98
N ARG A 75 -14.83 -2.32 34.68
CA ARG A 75 -13.67 -1.89 33.91
C ARG A 75 -14.05 -1.68 32.44
N THR A 76 -13.34 -0.79 31.77
CA THR A 76 -13.49 -0.64 30.32
C THR A 76 -12.85 -1.83 29.62
N MET A 77 -13.58 -2.44 28.67
CA MET A 77 -13.02 -3.51 27.85
C MET A 77 -12.11 -2.93 26.77
N TRP A 78 -11.05 -3.67 26.41
CA TRP A 78 -10.09 -3.25 25.37
C TRP A 78 -10.72 -3.23 23.96
N THR A 79 -11.82 -3.96 23.77
CA THR A 79 -12.61 -3.99 22.53
C THR A 79 -13.39 -2.70 22.29
N VAL A 80 -13.54 -1.84 23.30
CA VAL A 80 -14.29 -0.59 23.19
C VAL A 80 -13.52 0.40 22.32
N ALA A 81 -14.20 0.94 21.31
CA ALA A 81 -13.63 1.90 20.39
C ALA A 81 -13.24 3.20 21.11
N GLN A 82 -11.93 3.51 21.12
CA GLN A 82 -11.38 4.74 21.69
C GLN A 82 -10.53 5.53 20.69
N ALA A 83 -10.39 6.83 20.95
CA ALA A 83 -9.52 7.71 20.18
C ALA A 83 -8.04 7.31 20.33
N GLY A 84 -7.21 7.70 19.37
CA GLY A 84 -5.77 7.40 19.43
C GLY A 84 -5.11 7.44 18.06
N GLN A 85 -3.91 6.87 17.98
CA GLN A 85 -3.11 6.86 16.76
C GLN A 85 -3.86 6.17 15.61
N MET A 86 -3.85 6.83 14.45
CA MET A 86 -4.37 6.29 13.19
C MET A 86 -3.33 6.42 12.08
N GLY A 87 -3.09 5.30 11.39
CA GLY A 87 -2.10 5.24 10.31
C GLY A 87 -0.67 5.09 10.84
N TYR A 88 0.29 5.11 9.92
CA TYR A 88 1.69 4.74 10.21
C TYR A 88 1.82 3.30 10.74
N HIS A 89 0.92 2.42 10.32
CA HIS A 89 0.98 0.99 10.63
C HIS A 89 1.64 0.22 9.49
N LYS A 90 2.43 -0.79 9.82
CA LYS A 90 2.96 -1.77 8.87
C LYS A 90 1.82 -2.66 8.37
N ARG A 91 1.65 -2.77 7.06
CA ARG A 91 0.62 -3.59 6.42
C ARG A 91 1.21 -4.37 5.25
N THR A 92 0.64 -5.54 5.03
CA THR A 92 0.90 -6.39 3.86
C THR A 92 -0.38 -6.46 3.07
N GLU A 93 -0.34 -6.06 1.81
CA GLU A 93 -1.43 -6.24 0.87
C GLU A 93 -1.08 -7.40 -0.07
N PHE A 94 -1.96 -8.39 -0.12
CA PHE A 94 -1.72 -9.63 -0.86
C PHE A 94 -2.17 -9.52 -2.32
N ASN A 95 -1.60 -10.36 -3.18
CA ASN A 95 -2.09 -10.63 -4.54
C ASN A 95 -2.23 -9.38 -5.42
N LYS A 96 -1.19 -8.55 -5.44
CA LYS A 96 -1.06 -7.42 -6.37
C LYS A 96 -0.43 -7.93 -7.66
N ARG A 97 -1.08 -7.67 -8.80
CA ARG A 97 -0.56 -8.12 -10.10
C ARG A 97 0.48 -7.13 -10.64
N ILE A 98 1.62 -7.63 -11.11
CA ILE A 98 2.57 -6.84 -11.89
C ILE A 98 2.04 -6.74 -13.32
N LEU A 99 1.99 -5.52 -13.86
CA LEU A 99 1.49 -5.22 -15.20
C LEU A 99 2.63 -5.09 -16.21
N LYS A 100 3.70 -4.39 -15.84
CA LYS A 100 4.88 -4.16 -16.69
C LYS A 100 6.12 -4.01 -15.80
N ILE A 101 7.23 -4.57 -16.21
CA ILE A 101 8.56 -4.32 -15.63
C ILE A 101 9.41 -3.71 -16.74
N ALA A 102 9.89 -2.49 -16.52
CA ALA A 102 10.59 -1.74 -17.57
C ALA A 102 11.91 -1.18 -17.06
N SER A 103 12.88 -1.11 -17.96
CA SER A 103 14.18 -0.50 -17.72
C SER A 103 14.13 1.03 -17.87
N ALA A 104 15.22 1.69 -17.48
CA ALA A 104 15.39 3.14 -17.61
C ALA A 104 15.15 3.70 -19.03
N ASP A 105 15.29 2.90 -20.09
CA ASP A 105 15.16 3.35 -21.48
C ASP A 105 13.70 3.61 -21.91
N GLU A 106 12.72 2.95 -21.27
CA GLU A 106 11.29 3.05 -21.61
C GLU A 106 10.54 4.06 -20.72
N VAL A 107 11.27 4.87 -19.95
CA VAL A 107 10.71 5.72 -18.90
C VAL A 107 9.85 6.88 -19.43
N ASP A 108 10.04 7.29 -20.68
CA ASP A 108 9.22 8.32 -21.32
C ASP A 108 7.78 7.86 -21.57
N GLU A 109 7.51 6.54 -21.61
CA GLU A 109 6.15 6.01 -21.81
C GLU A 109 5.24 6.20 -20.57
N ILE A 110 5.84 6.35 -19.39
CA ILE A 110 5.10 6.39 -18.12
C ILE A 110 5.02 7.78 -17.50
N ASN A 111 6.00 8.64 -17.76
CA ASN A 111 6.06 9.96 -17.15
C ASN A 111 4.92 10.85 -17.69
N PRO A 112 4.03 11.37 -16.81
CA PRO A 112 2.99 12.27 -17.27
C PRO A 112 3.54 13.67 -17.55
N ASP A 113 2.82 14.45 -18.36
CA ASP A 113 3.16 15.85 -18.64
C ASP A 113 3.30 16.66 -17.35
N GLY A 114 4.48 17.24 -17.11
CA GLY A 114 4.81 17.97 -15.87
C GLY A 114 5.21 17.08 -14.68
N GLY A 115 5.34 15.76 -14.89
CA GLY A 115 5.83 14.79 -13.91
C GLY A 115 4.81 14.38 -12.83
N PHE A 116 5.18 13.37 -12.03
CA PHE A 116 4.33 12.86 -10.95
C PHE A 116 4.22 13.87 -9.80
N VAL A 117 2.99 14.15 -9.38
CA VAL A 117 2.68 15.08 -8.29
C VAL A 117 3.43 14.68 -7.00
N LYS A 118 4.21 15.63 -6.46
CA LYS A 118 5.05 15.44 -5.26
C LYS A 118 6.15 14.38 -5.39
N TYR A 119 6.46 13.93 -6.60
CA TYR A 119 7.57 13.00 -6.89
C TYR A 119 8.57 13.60 -7.87
N GLY A 120 8.11 13.97 -9.08
CA GLY A 120 8.95 14.38 -10.19
C GLY A 120 8.90 13.35 -11.33
N LEU A 121 9.94 13.33 -12.16
CA LEU A 121 10.11 12.33 -13.22
C LEU A 121 10.71 11.05 -12.65
N VAL A 122 10.21 9.90 -13.12
CA VAL A 122 10.91 8.62 -12.98
C VAL A 122 12.10 8.65 -13.94
N LYS A 123 13.24 8.03 -13.56
CA LYS A 123 14.47 7.98 -14.37
C LYS A 123 15.14 6.60 -14.38
N ASN A 124 14.71 5.71 -13.49
CA ASN A 124 15.31 4.40 -13.28
C ASN A 124 14.26 3.33 -13.61
N ASP A 125 14.67 2.07 -13.54
CA ASP A 125 13.81 0.91 -13.65
C ASP A 125 12.57 1.03 -12.76
N TYR A 126 11.42 0.62 -13.29
CA TYR A 126 10.14 0.74 -12.59
C TYR A 126 9.27 -0.51 -12.79
N VAL A 127 8.38 -0.71 -11.82
CA VAL A 127 7.39 -1.79 -11.83
C VAL A 127 6.00 -1.18 -11.77
N LEU A 128 5.17 -1.47 -12.76
CA LEU A 128 3.75 -1.10 -12.74
C LEU A 128 2.96 -2.16 -12.01
N VAL A 129 2.36 -1.78 -10.88
CA VAL A 129 1.54 -2.66 -10.05
C VAL A 129 0.07 -2.29 -10.16
N LYS A 130 -0.80 -3.29 -10.32
CA LYS A 130 -2.24 -3.08 -10.38
C LYS A 130 -2.80 -2.62 -9.02
N GLY A 131 -3.51 -1.49 -9.04
CA GLY A 131 -4.30 -0.98 -7.91
C GLY A 131 -3.52 -0.05 -6.98
N SER A 132 -4.00 0.12 -5.75
CA SER A 132 -3.34 0.97 -4.76
C SER A 132 -2.26 0.20 -4.01
N LEU A 133 -1.23 0.93 -3.55
CA LEU A 133 -0.23 0.45 -2.61
C LEU A 133 -0.29 1.24 -1.29
N PRO A 134 0.07 0.62 -0.15
CA PRO A 134 0.07 1.30 1.13
C PRO A 134 1.22 2.31 1.23
N GLY A 135 0.91 3.52 1.72
CA GLY A 135 1.91 4.56 2.00
C GLY A 135 1.80 5.81 1.11
N PRO A 136 2.50 6.90 1.44
CA PRO A 136 2.62 8.08 0.59
C PRO A 136 3.66 7.86 -0.53
N SER A 137 3.68 8.79 -1.50
CA SER A 137 4.78 8.86 -2.48
C SER A 137 6.13 9.04 -1.77
N LYS A 138 7.22 8.59 -2.43
CA LYS A 138 8.61 8.61 -1.90
C LYS A 138 8.88 7.67 -0.71
N ARG A 139 7.95 6.81 -0.33
CA ARG A 139 8.16 5.81 0.73
C ARG A 139 8.57 4.47 0.14
N LEU A 140 9.49 3.79 0.81
CA LEU A 140 9.90 2.43 0.50
C LEU A 140 8.72 1.46 0.57
N VAL A 141 8.61 0.62 -0.45
CA VAL A 141 7.68 -0.52 -0.54
C VAL A 141 8.51 -1.77 -0.79
N ILE A 142 8.26 -2.82 -0.02
CA ILE A 142 8.92 -4.12 -0.21
C ILE A 142 7.95 -5.01 -0.99
N LEU A 143 8.39 -5.50 -2.15
CA LEU A 143 7.70 -6.55 -2.88
C LEU A 143 8.29 -7.91 -2.51
N ARG A 144 7.44 -8.91 -2.39
CA ARG A 144 7.85 -10.30 -2.21
C ARG A 144 6.97 -11.22 -3.04
N GLN A 145 7.48 -12.42 -3.29
CA GLN A 145 6.68 -13.52 -3.84
C GLN A 145 5.42 -13.75 -2.98
N PRO A 146 4.30 -14.12 -3.62
CA PRO A 146 3.00 -14.18 -2.97
C PRO A 146 2.96 -15.37 -2.01
N ILE A 147 2.60 -15.14 -0.74
CA ILE A 147 2.48 -16.25 0.22
C ILE A 147 1.19 -17.06 0.01
N ARG A 148 0.18 -16.43 -0.59
CA ARG A 148 -1.16 -17.00 -0.84
C ARG A 148 -1.58 -16.65 -2.27
N PRO A 149 -0.92 -17.24 -3.28
CA PRO A 149 -1.23 -16.95 -4.68
C PRO A 149 -2.69 -17.32 -4.96
N ASN A 150 -3.31 -16.54 -5.83
CA ASN A 150 -4.64 -16.88 -6.33
C ASN A 150 -4.48 -17.90 -7.46
N ASN A 151 -5.37 -18.88 -7.59
CA ASN A 151 -5.33 -19.89 -8.66
C ASN A 151 -5.69 -19.32 -10.05
N LYS A 152 -5.54 -18.02 -10.27
CA LYS A 152 -5.80 -17.38 -11.56
C LYS A 152 -4.53 -17.49 -12.41
N ALA A 153 -4.73 -17.72 -13.70
CA ALA A 153 -3.63 -17.77 -14.65
C ALA A 153 -2.80 -16.49 -14.61
N GLU A 154 -1.49 -16.65 -14.54
CA GLU A 154 -0.48 -15.58 -14.63
C GLU A 154 -0.24 -15.25 -16.10
N ASP A 155 -1.29 -14.81 -16.79
CA ASP A 155 -1.14 -14.39 -18.19
C ASP A 155 -0.40 -13.06 -18.24
N ILE A 156 0.40 -12.84 -19.28
CA ILE A 156 1.02 -11.53 -19.50
C ILE A 156 -0.07 -10.57 -20.00
N PRO A 157 -0.39 -9.49 -19.26
CA PRO A 157 -1.45 -8.58 -19.67
C PRO A 157 -0.99 -7.71 -20.85
N GLN A 158 -1.75 -7.72 -21.95
CA GLN A 158 -1.53 -6.77 -23.05
C GLN A 158 -1.99 -5.37 -22.64
N ILE A 159 -1.08 -4.39 -22.62
CA ILE A 159 -1.36 -3.00 -22.28
C ILE A 159 -1.55 -2.21 -23.58
N ASN A 160 -2.80 -1.81 -23.86
CA ASN A 160 -3.11 -1.06 -25.08
C ASN A 160 -2.79 0.44 -24.97
N TYR A 161 -2.91 1.02 -23.76
CA TYR A 161 -2.78 2.46 -23.56
C TYR A 161 -2.40 2.78 -22.11
N ILE A 162 -1.42 3.69 -21.95
CA ILE A 162 -1.01 4.28 -20.68
C ILE A 162 -1.28 5.78 -20.74
N SER A 163 -1.93 6.32 -19.71
CA SER A 163 -2.27 7.75 -19.66
C SER A 163 -1.11 8.59 -19.16
N THR A 164 -0.45 9.32 -20.07
CA THR A 164 0.61 10.30 -19.80
C THR A 164 0.10 11.74 -19.62
N LYS A 165 -1.22 11.96 -19.64
CA LYS A 165 -1.79 13.29 -19.37
C LYS A 165 -1.42 13.79 -17.96
N SER A 166 -1.14 15.09 -17.85
CA SER A 166 -0.83 15.76 -16.58
C SER A 166 -1.85 15.46 -15.47
N LYS A 167 -1.37 15.31 -14.24
CA LYS A 167 -2.18 15.02 -13.04
C LYS A 167 -2.30 16.21 -12.08
N GLN A 168 -1.83 17.39 -12.46
CA GLN A 168 -1.79 18.56 -11.58
C GLN A 168 -3.15 19.28 -11.43
N GLY A 169 -4.19 18.84 -12.14
CA GLY A 169 -5.43 19.60 -12.29
C GLY A 169 -5.22 20.75 -13.28
N VAL A 170 -6.31 21.21 -13.91
CA VAL A 170 -6.34 22.52 -14.54
C VAL A 170 -6.60 23.55 -13.46
#